data_AF-A0A3P3F1A5-F1
#
_entry.id   AF-A0A3P3F1A5-F1
#
_cell.length_a   1.000
_cell.length_b   1.000
_cell.length_c   1.000
_cell.angle_alpha   90.00
_cell.angle_beta   90.00
_cell.angle_gamma   90.00
#
_symmetry.space_group_name_H-M   'P 1'
#
loop_
_entity.id
_entity.type
_entity.pdbx_description
1 polymer ?
#
loop_
_entity_poly.entity_id
_entity_poly.type
_entity_poly.pdbx_seq_one_letter_code
_entity_poly.pdbx_strand_id
1 'polypeptide(L)'
;MSPIHAAREYVLEVAQRPALASSLPETTKAKIRHSDVWLNQFKRVGDLFVYLKRFSVDKQDAIYLEMRALGLQTFEDIADSFERRFAAWIGDRTRASDFVIGETYSAYDILIF
;
A
#
# COMPACT_ATOMS: atom_id res chain seq x y z
N MET A 1 13.63 -1.66 -14.22
CA MET A 1 12.30 -1.51 -13.59
C MET A 1 12.42 -0.42 -12.52
N SER A 2 11.50 0.55 -12.46
CA SER A 2 11.57 1.62 -11.45
C SER A 2 11.38 1.05 -10.03
N PRO A 3 12.08 1.54 -8.99
CA PRO A 3 11.92 1.06 -7.61
C PRO A 3 10.47 1.06 -7.13
N ILE A 4 9.69 2.09 -7.50
CA ILE A 4 8.27 2.15 -7.14
C ILE A 4 7.42 1.10 -7.85
N HIS A 5 7.74 0.73 -9.10
CA HIS A 5 7.04 -0.37 -9.77
C HIS A 5 7.29 -1.70 -9.07
N ALA A 6 8.54 -1.97 -8.69
CA ALA A 6 8.88 -3.18 -7.93
C ALA A 6 8.22 -3.20 -6.53
N ALA A 7 8.13 -2.04 -5.89
CA ALA A 7 7.48 -1.89 -4.59
C ALA A 7 5.96 -2.14 -4.65
N ARG A 8 5.26 -1.54 -5.62
CA ARG A 8 3.83 -1.79 -5.83
C ARG A 8 3.57 -3.26 -6.17
N GLU A 9 4.37 -3.83 -7.07
CA GLU A 9 4.23 -5.23 -7.49
C GLU A 9 4.41 -6.18 -6.31
N TYR A 10 5.38 -5.93 -5.42
CA TYR A 10 5.54 -6.70 -4.20
C TYR A 10 4.27 -6.69 -3.33
N VAL A 11 3.64 -5.53 -3.13
CA VAL A 11 2.38 -5.45 -2.35
C VAL A 11 1.26 -6.22 -3.04
N LEU A 12 1.16 -6.11 -4.37
CA LEU A 12 0.16 -6.82 -5.16
C LEU A 12 0.34 -8.33 -5.08
N GLU A 13 1.55 -8.84 -5.25
CA GLU A 13 1.86 -10.27 -5.24
C GLU A 13 1.70 -10.90 -3.87
N VAL A 14 2.10 -10.20 -2.81
CA VAL A 14 2.20 -10.78 -1.47
C VAL A 14 0.89 -10.66 -0.69
N ALA A 15 0.15 -9.55 -0.85
CA ALA A 15 -1.09 -9.31 -0.09
C ALA A 15 -2.35 -9.29 -0.98
N GLN A 16 -2.38 -8.47 -2.03
CA GLN A 16 -3.64 -8.17 -2.73
C GLN A 16 -4.14 -9.34 -3.57
N ARG A 17 -3.32 -9.86 -4.49
CA ARG A 17 -3.72 -10.94 -5.42
C ARG A 17 -4.09 -12.23 -4.68
N PRO A 18 -3.34 -12.70 -3.67
CA PRO A 18 -3.76 -13.85 -2.88
C PRO A 18 -5.11 -13.63 -2.22
N ALA A 19 -5.34 -12.44 -1.67
CA ALA A 19 -6.61 -12.12 -1.01
C ALA A 19 -7.79 -12.08 -1.99
N LEU A 20 -7.61 -11.49 -3.17
CA LEU A 20 -8.65 -11.47 -4.21
C LEU A 20 -8.98 -12.86 -4.76
N ALA A 21 -7.98 -13.74 -4.85
CA ALA A 21 -8.15 -15.13 -5.30
C ALA A 21 -8.73 -16.06 -4.21
N SER A 22 -8.79 -15.63 -2.95
CA SER A 22 -9.24 -16.45 -1.82
C SER A 22 -10.76 -16.57 -1.70
N SER A 23 -11.23 -17.24 -0.64
CA SER A 23 -12.65 -17.35 -0.29
C SER A 23 -13.20 -16.18 0.56
N LEU A 24 -12.50 -15.03 0.62
CA LEU A 24 -12.98 -13.86 1.34
C LEU A 24 -14.36 -13.39 0.87
N PRO A 25 -15.18 -12.79 1.76
CA PRO A 25 -16.43 -12.16 1.37
C PRO A 25 -16.24 -11.12 0.26
N GLU A 26 -17.21 -11.00 -0.64
CA GLU A 26 -17.13 -10.04 -1.74
C GLU A 26 -17.05 -8.59 -1.25
N THR A 27 -17.66 -8.28 -0.11
CA THR A 27 -17.53 -6.99 0.57
C THR A 27 -16.09 -6.67 0.93
N THR A 28 -15.33 -7.65 1.40
CA THR A 28 -13.91 -7.52 1.76
C THR A 28 -13.05 -7.43 0.51
N LYS A 29 -13.31 -8.27 -0.51
CA LYS A 29 -12.65 -8.17 -1.81
C LYS A 29 -12.88 -6.82 -2.49
N ALA A 30 -14.06 -6.22 -2.34
CA ALA A 30 -14.35 -4.90 -2.87
C ALA A 30 -13.46 -3.81 -2.24
N LYS A 31 -13.22 -3.88 -0.93
CA LYS A 31 -12.30 -2.97 -0.24
C LYS A 31 -10.85 -3.18 -0.68
N ILE A 32 -10.43 -4.42 -0.86
CA ILE A 32 -9.11 -4.79 -1.40
C ILE A 32 -8.91 -4.23 -2.83
N ARG A 33 -9.90 -4.41 -3.71
CA ARG A 33 -9.87 -3.79 -5.06
C ARG A 33 -9.82 -2.26 -5.00
N HIS A 34 -10.45 -1.66 -3.99
CA HIS A 34 -10.38 -0.22 -3.80
C HIS A 34 -8.98 0.24 -3.36
N SER A 35 -8.27 -0.53 -2.53
CA SER A 35 -6.89 -0.21 -2.17
C SER A 35 -5.92 -0.38 -3.36
N ASP A 36 -6.20 -1.23 -4.34
CA ASP A 36 -5.41 -1.29 -5.59
C ASP A 36 -5.42 0.04 -6.36
N VAL A 37 -6.52 0.80 -6.29
CA VAL A 37 -6.58 2.14 -6.89
C VAL A 37 -5.52 3.02 -6.24
N TRP A 38 -5.43 3.03 -4.91
CA TRP A 38 -4.42 3.78 -4.18
C TRP A 38 -3.00 3.31 -4.48
N LEU A 39 -2.75 2.00 -4.51
CA LEU A 39 -1.44 1.42 -4.82
C LEU A 39 -0.90 1.95 -6.15
N ASN A 40 -1.76 2.10 -7.15
CA ASN A 40 -1.40 2.61 -8.47
C ASN A 40 -1.09 4.12 -8.51
N GLN A 41 -1.45 4.89 -7.47
CA GLN A 41 -1.19 6.33 -7.40
C GLN A 41 0.17 6.68 -6.77
N PHE A 42 0.74 5.83 -5.91
CA PHE A 42 1.98 6.16 -5.17
C PHE A 42 3.21 6.32 -6.06
N LYS A 43 3.77 7.52 -6.19
CA LYS A 43 4.90 7.77 -7.10
C LYS A 43 6.28 7.46 -6.49
N ARG A 44 6.36 7.38 -5.16
CA ARG A 44 7.61 7.12 -4.43
C ARG A 44 7.44 5.99 -3.42
N VAL A 45 8.54 5.29 -3.14
CA VAL A 45 8.54 4.09 -2.30
C VAL A 45 8.26 4.42 -0.84
N GLY A 46 8.81 5.53 -0.33
CA GLY A 46 8.59 5.97 1.04
C GLY A 46 7.13 6.36 1.31
N ASP A 47 6.44 6.94 0.32
CA ASP A 47 5.02 7.30 0.48
C ASP A 47 4.14 6.04 0.56
N LEU A 48 4.42 5.04 -0.29
CA LEU A 48 3.77 3.73 -0.22
C LEU A 48 4.06 3.05 1.13
N PHE A 49 5.29 3.13 1.62
CA PHE A 49 5.64 2.56 2.92
C PHE A 49 4.86 3.20 4.08
N VAL A 50 4.75 4.52 4.08
CA VAL A 50 3.94 5.24 5.09
C VAL A 50 2.49 4.82 5.02
N TYR A 51 1.93 4.64 3.82
CA TYR A 51 0.59 4.12 3.64
C TYR A 51 0.42 2.72 4.25
N LEU A 52 1.34 1.79 4.01
CA LEU A 52 1.30 0.46 4.64
C LEU A 52 1.34 0.54 6.17
N LYS A 53 2.19 1.42 6.72
CA LYS A 53 2.29 1.61 8.18
C LYS A 53 1.03 2.20 8.81
N ARG A 54 0.16 2.90 8.06
CA ARG A 54 -1.13 3.41 8.60
C ARG A 54 -2.02 2.27 9.13
N PHE A 55 -1.92 1.09 8.54
CA PHE A 55 -2.73 -0.07 8.93
C PHE A 55 -2.13 -0.83 10.12
N SER A 56 -0.81 -0.69 10.37
CA SER A 56 -0.10 -1.47 11.40
C SER A 56 -0.51 -1.18 12.85
N VAL A 57 -1.34 -0.16 13.07
CA VAL A 57 -1.74 0.31 14.41
C VAL A 57 -2.86 -0.56 15.02
N ASP A 58 -3.77 -1.10 14.20
CA ASP A 58 -4.95 -1.82 14.70
C ASP A 58 -5.12 -3.20 14.04
N LYS A 59 -4.55 -4.22 14.71
CA LYS A 59 -4.66 -5.63 14.31
C LYS A 59 -5.99 -6.28 14.75
N GLN A 60 -7.01 -5.48 15.06
CA GLN A 60 -8.36 -5.94 15.36
C GLN A 60 -9.38 -5.51 14.29
N ASP A 61 -8.94 -4.84 13.22
CA ASP A 61 -9.81 -4.54 12.09
C ASP A 61 -10.40 -5.84 11.48
N ALA A 62 -11.67 -5.77 11.10
CA ALA A 62 -12.40 -6.93 10.57
C ALA A 62 -11.72 -7.53 9.33
N ILE A 63 -11.17 -6.70 8.44
CA ILE A 63 -10.49 -7.15 7.23
C ILE A 63 -9.20 -7.89 7.61
N TYR A 64 -8.44 -7.35 8.55
CA TYR A 64 -7.23 -7.99 9.05
C TYR A 64 -7.56 -9.39 9.61
N LEU A 65 -8.54 -9.48 10.50
CA LEU A 65 -8.94 -10.76 11.11
C LEU A 65 -9.46 -11.77 10.07
N GLU A 66 -10.28 -11.33 9.12
CA GLU A 66 -10.80 -12.18 8.03
C GLU A 66 -9.67 -12.72 7.14
N MET A 67 -8.73 -11.86 6.73
CA MET A 67 -7.58 -12.26 5.92
C MET A 67 -6.69 -13.26 6.68
N ARG A 68 -6.40 -12.97 7.95
CA ARG A 68 -5.57 -13.83 8.82
C ARG A 68 -6.21 -15.18 9.10
N ALA A 69 -7.53 -15.24 9.24
CA ALA A 69 -8.26 -16.50 9.41
C ALA A 69 -8.05 -17.48 8.23
N LEU A 70 -7.72 -16.96 7.04
CA LEU A 70 -7.40 -17.73 5.84
C LEU A 70 -5.89 -17.92 5.62
N GLY A 71 -5.04 -17.49 6.56
CA GLY A 71 -3.58 -17.56 6.43
C GLY A 71 -2.99 -16.59 5.40
N LEU A 72 -3.75 -15.56 5.00
CA LEU A 72 -3.29 -14.55 4.04
C LEU A 72 -2.45 -13.49 4.74
N GLN A 73 -1.51 -12.88 4.01
CA GLN A 73 -0.75 -11.74 4.49
C GLN A 73 -1.51 -10.44 4.24
N THR A 74 -1.48 -9.54 5.22
CA THR A 74 -2.10 -8.22 5.15
C THR A 74 -1.04 -7.13 5.00
N PHE A 75 -1.45 -5.86 4.86
CA PHE A 75 -0.52 -4.73 4.81
C PHE A 75 0.31 -4.60 6.09
N GLU A 76 -0.30 -4.89 7.23
CA GLU A 76 0.30 -4.91 8.56
C GLU A 76 1.40 -5.97 8.67
N ASP A 77 1.20 -7.14 8.05
CA ASP A 77 2.17 -8.24 8.10
C ASP A 77 3.38 -7.98 7.18
N ILE A 78 3.15 -7.35 6.04
CA ILE A 78 4.21 -7.17 5.03
C ILE A 78 5.06 -5.92 5.27
N ALA A 79 4.64 -5.00 6.15
CA ALA A 79 5.30 -3.71 6.34
C ALA A 79 6.79 -3.83 6.69
N ASP A 80 7.15 -4.69 7.64
CA ASP A 80 8.56 -4.89 8.06
C ASP A 80 9.41 -5.57 6.97
N SER A 81 8.80 -6.47 6.20
CA SER A 81 9.47 -7.13 5.07
C SER A 81 9.64 -6.16 3.90
N PHE A 82 8.67 -5.27 3.68
CA PHE A 82 8.75 -4.19 2.72
C PHE A 82 9.86 -3.21 3.09
N GLU A 83 9.93 -2.76 4.35
CA GLU A 83 10.98 -1.86 4.86
C GLU A 83 12.37 -2.43 4.59
N ARG A 84 12.59 -3.69 4.95
CA ARG A 84 13.88 -4.37 4.74
C ARG A 84 14.21 -4.51 3.26
N ARG A 85 13.24 -4.87 2.42
CA ARG A 85 13.45 -5.09 0.98
C ARG A 85 13.75 -3.79 0.23
N PHE A 86 13.12 -2.69 0.62
CA PHE A 86 13.20 -1.41 -0.07
C PHE A 86 13.93 -0.32 0.75
N ALA A 87 14.74 -0.72 1.73
CA ALA A 87 15.38 0.18 2.71
C ALA A 87 16.06 1.41 2.08
N ALA A 88 16.73 1.23 0.93
CA ALA A 88 17.41 2.30 0.21
C ALA A 88 16.48 3.43 -0.29
N TRP A 89 15.17 3.17 -0.38
CA TRP A 89 14.17 4.10 -0.91
C TRP A 89 13.08 4.47 0.10
N ILE A 90 13.14 3.98 1.35
CA ILE A 90 12.13 4.29 2.38
C ILE A 90 12.10 5.79 2.72
N GLY A 91 13.25 6.48 2.61
CA GLY A 91 13.33 7.93 2.77
C GLY A 91 12.90 8.74 1.54
N ASP A 92 12.67 8.10 0.39
CA ASP A 92 12.20 8.76 -0.83
C ASP A 92 10.69 9.00 -0.73
N ARG A 93 10.35 10.21 -0.28
CA ARG A 93 8.99 10.67 0.01
C ARG A 93 8.70 11.99 -0.65
N THR A 94 7.44 12.22 -0.96
CA THR A 94 6.98 13.49 -1.51
C THR A 94 7.13 14.57 -0.45
N ARG A 95 7.68 15.73 -0.85
CA ARG A 95 7.92 16.89 0.02
C ARG A 95 7.13 18.08 -0.48
N ALA A 96 6.88 19.04 0.41
CA ALA A 96 6.23 20.30 0.03
C ALA A 96 6.98 21.01 -1.12
N SER A 97 8.32 20.91 -1.12
CA SER A 97 9.20 21.46 -2.15
C SER A 97 9.08 20.78 -3.52
N ASP A 98 8.43 19.61 -3.60
CA ASP A 98 8.19 18.91 -4.87
C ASP A 98 6.97 19.49 -5.60
N PHE A 99 6.15 20.31 -4.92
CA PHE A 99 5.02 21.01 -5.52
C PHE A 99 5.49 22.32 -6.17
N VAL A 100 5.05 22.53 -7.41
CA VAL A 100 5.38 23.66 -8.27
C VAL A 100 4.15 24.58 -8.34
N ILE A 101 4.38 25.86 -8.12
CA ILE A 101 3.31 26.87 -8.17
C ILE A 101 2.77 26.96 -9.59
N GLY A 102 1.45 26.89 -9.75
CA GLY A 102 0.75 26.96 -11.03
C GLY A 102 0.50 25.59 -11.68
N GLU A 103 1.05 24.51 -11.13
CA GLU A 103 0.75 23.15 -11.60
C GLU A 103 -0.58 22.63 -11.05
N THR A 104 -1.21 21.74 -11.82
CA THR A 104 -2.45 21.05 -11.41
C THR A 104 -2.11 19.70 -10.81
N TYR A 105 -2.58 19.46 -9.58
CA TYR A 105 -2.38 18.23 -8.84
C TYR A 105 -3.70 17.47 -8.68
N SER A 106 -3.63 16.14 -8.77
CA SER A 106 -4.79 15.31 -8.45
C SER A 106 -5.03 15.27 -6.94
N ALA A 107 -6.24 14.87 -6.53
CA ALA A 107 -6.53 14.63 -5.12
C ALA A 107 -5.57 13.59 -4.51
N TYR A 108 -5.12 12.60 -5.29
CA TYR A 108 -4.17 11.60 -4.81
C TYR A 108 -2.79 12.19 -4.56
N ASP A 109 -2.31 13.11 -5.41
CA ASP A 109 -1.02 13.78 -5.20
C ASP A 109 -1.00 14.52 -3.86
N ILE A 110 -2.13 15.13 -3.49
CA ILE A 110 -2.27 15.88 -2.24
C ILE A 110 -2.46 14.95 -1.03
N LEU A 111 -3.26 13.88 -1.16
CA LEU A 111 -3.57 12.97 -0.05
C LEU A 111 -2.44 11.98 0.27
N ILE A 112 -1.51 11.78 -0.67
CA ILE A 112 -0.33 10.93 -0.50
C ILE A 112 0.83 11.70 0.15
N PHE A 113 0.93 13.01 -0.09
CA PHE A 113 1.94 13.91 0.49
C PHE A 113 1.98 13.87 2.03
#